data_AF-A0A8J5WK21-F1
#
_entry.id   AF-A0A8J5WK21-F1
#
_cell.length_a   1.000
_cell.length_b   1.000
_cell.length_c   1.000
_cell.angle_alpha   90.00
_cell.angle_beta   90.00
_cell.angle_gamma   90.00
#
_symmetry.space_group_name_H-M   'P 1'
#
loop_
_entity.id
_entity.type
_entity.pdbx_description
1 polymer ?
#
loop_
_entity_poly.entity_id
_entity_poly.type
_entity_poly.pdbx_seq_one_letter_code
_entity_poly.pdbx_strand_id
1 'polypeptide(L)'
;MARKKIREYDSKRQAPPRVTPQAPRWRQPPDPLRPELVNQHPWLSTMKLVVKPDMLFGKRGKSGLVALNLDISQVKELRSRWVAARLQLPPS
;
A
#
# COMPACT_ATOMS: atom_id res chain seq x y z
N MET A 1 -7.05 -27.60 -14.58
CA MET A 1 -7.13 -26.13 -14.70
C MET A 1 -6.13 -25.48 -13.75
N ALA A 2 -5.23 -24.63 -14.25
CA ALA A 2 -4.25 -23.94 -13.40
C ALA A 2 -4.87 -22.68 -12.75
N ARG A 3 -4.66 -22.51 -11.44
CA ARG A 3 -5.10 -21.31 -10.69
C ARG A 3 -3.96 -20.30 -10.61
N LYS A 4 -4.19 -19.08 -11.10
CA LYS A 4 -3.23 -17.95 -10.99
C LYS A 4 -3.54 -17.13 -9.74
N LYS A 5 -2.49 -16.70 -9.03
CA LYS A 5 -2.62 -15.75 -7.93
C LYS A 5 -2.92 -14.35 -8.47
N ILE A 6 -3.76 -13.59 -7.77
CA ILE A 6 -4.05 -12.18 -8.03
C ILE A 6 -3.48 -11.32 -6.91
N ARG A 7 -3.14 -10.05 -7.21
CA ARG A 7 -2.68 -9.11 -6.19
C ARG A 7 -3.78 -8.78 -5.19
N GLU A 8 -3.38 -8.36 -4.00
CA GLU A 8 -4.34 -7.97 -2.97
C GLU A 8 -5.21 -6.81 -3.44
N TYR A 9 -4.62 -5.85 -4.15
CA TYR A 9 -5.35 -4.74 -4.75
C TYR A 9 -6.42 -5.20 -5.75
N ASP A 10 -6.05 -6.06 -6.70
CA ASP A 10 -6.97 -6.53 -7.75
C ASP A 10 -8.13 -7.32 -7.14
N SER A 11 -7.85 -8.15 -6.14
CA SER A 11 -8.87 -8.91 -5.43
C SER A 11 -9.85 -8.00 -4.67
N LYS A 12 -9.35 -6.95 -4.02
CA LYS A 12 -10.19 -6.00 -3.27
C LYS A 12 -11.01 -5.11 -4.19
N ARG A 13 -10.46 -4.70 -5.33
CA ARG A 13 -11.17 -3.90 -6.33
C ARG A 13 -12.34 -4.67 -6.96
N GLN A 14 -12.19 -5.97 -7.15
CA GLN A 14 -13.23 -6.85 -7.71
C GLN A 14 -14.24 -7.33 -6.67
N ALA A 15 -13.98 -7.11 -5.38
CA ALA A 15 -14.85 -7.59 -4.31
C ALA A 15 -16.21 -6.84 -4.34
N PRO A 16 -17.34 -7.55 -4.25
CA PRO A 16 -18.65 -6.90 -4.25
C PRO A 16 -18.87 -6.12 -2.94
N PRO A 17 -19.64 -5.02 -2.98
CA PRO A 17 -19.87 -4.15 -1.82
C PRO A 17 -20.47 -4.88 -0.62
N ARG A 18 -21.19 -5.99 -0.85
CA ARG A 18 -21.79 -6.85 0.18
C ARG A 18 -20.75 -7.55 1.08
N VAL A 19 -19.52 -7.74 0.59
CA VAL A 19 -18.40 -8.35 1.34
C VAL A 19 -17.55 -7.28 2.05
N THR A 20 -17.61 -6.04 1.58
CA THR A 20 -16.85 -4.91 2.14
C THR A 20 -17.73 -3.68 2.43
N PRO A 21 -18.82 -3.79 3.23
CA PRO A 21 -19.75 -2.69 3.43
C PRO A 21 -19.14 -1.48 4.15
N GLN A 22 -18.13 -1.70 4.99
CA GLN A 22 -17.42 -0.67 5.76
C GLN A 22 -15.92 -0.64 5.47
N ALA A 23 -15.49 -1.19 4.34
CA ALA A 23 -14.08 -1.12 3.96
C ALA A 23 -13.62 0.35 3.95
N PRO A 24 -12.64 0.73 4.78
CA PRO A 24 -11.90 1.98 4.59
C PRO A 24 -11.58 2.14 3.11
N ARG A 25 -11.66 3.37 2.57
CA ARG A 25 -11.40 3.64 1.14
C ARG A 25 -10.03 3.09 0.74
N TRP A 26 -9.99 1.85 0.25
CA TRP A 26 -8.76 1.22 -0.17
C TRP A 26 -8.42 1.74 -1.55
N ARG A 27 -7.41 2.61 -1.64
CA ARG A 27 -6.75 2.83 -2.92
C ARG A 27 -5.27 2.64 -2.71
N GLN A 28 -4.72 1.66 -3.42
CA GLN A 28 -3.32 1.77 -3.77
C GLN A 28 -3.22 2.95 -4.72
N PRO A 29 -2.38 3.93 -4.40
CA PRO A 29 -1.86 4.76 -5.46
C PRO A 29 -1.11 3.87 -6.47
N PRO A 30 -1.33 4.05 -7.79
CA PRO A 30 -0.48 3.39 -8.77
C PRO A 30 0.97 3.75 -8.47
N ASP A 31 1.88 2.80 -8.66
CA ASP A 31 3.30 3.14 -8.64
C ASP A 31 3.58 4.02 -9.88
N PRO A 32 4.16 5.23 -9.75
CA PRO A 32 4.64 5.85 -8.53
C PRO A 32 3.60 6.66 -7.73
N LEU A 33 3.74 6.70 -6.39
CA LEU A 33 2.99 7.58 -5.46
C LEU A 33 3.23 9.04 -5.84
N ARG A 34 2.32 9.57 -6.67
CA ARG A 34 2.38 10.92 -7.19
C ARG A 34 1.87 11.95 -6.17
N PRO A 35 2.39 13.18 -6.15
CA PRO A 35 1.92 14.22 -5.23
C PRO A 35 0.39 14.44 -5.28
N GLU A 36 -0.23 14.25 -6.45
CA GLU A 36 -1.65 14.49 -6.69
C GLU A 36 -2.58 13.51 -5.97
N LEU A 37 -2.04 12.42 -5.41
CA LEU A 37 -2.84 11.41 -4.71
C LEU A 37 -3.49 11.94 -3.44
N VAL A 38 -2.81 12.85 -2.74
CA VAL A 38 -3.38 13.50 -1.55
C VAL A 38 -4.61 14.32 -1.94
N ASN A 39 -4.56 14.96 -3.12
CA ASN A 39 -5.69 15.73 -3.65
C ASN A 39 -6.85 14.80 -4.08
N GLN A 40 -6.54 13.66 -4.72
CA GLN A 40 -7.55 12.68 -5.13
C GLN A 40 -8.16 11.94 -3.93
N HIS A 41 -7.39 11.80 -2.84
CA HIS A 41 -7.74 11.03 -1.65
C HIS A 41 -7.45 11.84 -0.37
N PRO A 42 -8.28 12.83 -0.03
CA PRO A 42 -8.05 13.70 1.13
C PRO A 42 -7.90 12.95 2.46
N TRP A 43 -8.51 11.76 2.57
CA TRP A 43 -8.40 10.90 3.74
C TRP A 43 -6.96 10.45 4.04
N LEU A 44 -6.06 10.50 3.07
CA LEU A 44 -4.64 10.20 3.29
C LEU A 44 -3.99 11.17 4.30
N SER A 45 -4.50 12.41 4.41
CA SER A 45 -3.96 13.41 5.33
C SER A 45 -4.72 13.50 6.65
N THR A 46 -5.90 12.90 6.77
CA THR A 46 -6.78 13.10 7.94
C THR A 46 -6.71 11.96 8.94
N MET A 47 -6.12 10.82 8.59
CA MET A 47 -6.12 9.63 9.42
C MET A 47 -4.81 8.87 9.32
N LYS A 48 -4.54 8.04 10.33
CA LYS A 48 -3.35 7.20 10.39
C LYS A 48 -3.44 6.05 9.40
N LEU A 49 -2.31 5.73 8.78
CA LEU A 49 -2.19 4.85 7.63
C LEU A 49 -1.43 3.57 7.97
N VAL A 50 -1.71 2.54 7.17
CA VAL A 50 -0.99 1.27 7.16
C VAL A 50 -0.35 1.09 5.79
N VAL A 51 0.95 0.82 5.77
CA VAL A 51 1.72 0.64 4.52
C VAL A 51 2.33 -0.75 4.50
N LYS A 52 2.16 -1.46 3.37
CA LYS A 52 2.72 -2.80 3.14
C LYS A 52 2.91 -3.07 1.65
N PRO A 53 3.89 -3.89 1.24
CA PRO A 53 4.07 -4.28 -0.16
C PRO A 53 3.02 -5.30 -0.62
N ASP A 54 2.68 -5.23 -1.90
CA ASP A 54 1.72 -6.11 -2.58
C ASP A 54 2.40 -6.88 -3.72
N MET A 55 3.36 -7.72 -3.33
CA MET A 55 4.22 -8.49 -4.24
C MET A 55 3.95 -9.99 -4.17
N LEU A 56 2.73 -10.40 -3.75
CA LEU A 56 2.30 -11.80 -3.68
C LEU A 56 3.11 -12.69 -2.71
N PHE A 57 3.80 -12.10 -1.74
CA PHE A 57 4.47 -12.82 -0.66
C PHE A 57 3.58 -12.96 0.59
N GLY A 58 3.67 -14.13 1.24
CA GLY A 58 3.05 -14.36 2.54
C GLY A 58 3.83 -13.73 3.70
N LYS A 59 3.30 -13.84 4.92
CA LYS A 59 4.00 -13.52 6.19
C LYS A 59 4.57 -12.09 6.34
N ARG A 60 4.04 -11.11 5.61
CA ARG A 60 4.49 -9.69 5.62
C ARG A 60 4.65 -9.09 7.02
N GLY A 61 3.77 -9.42 7.97
CA GLY A 61 3.87 -8.94 9.36
C GLY A 61 5.09 -9.48 10.11
N LYS A 62 5.43 -10.77 9.95
CA LYS A 62 6.62 -11.38 10.57
C LYS A 62 7.91 -10.92 9.90
N SER A 63 7.84 -10.53 8.63
CA SER A 63 9.00 -10.04 7.86
C SER A 63 9.29 -8.55 8.07
N GLY A 64 8.57 -7.85 8.95
CA GLY A 64 8.75 -6.41 9.16
C GLY A 64 8.34 -5.55 7.95
N LEU A 65 7.57 -6.11 7.00
CA LEU A 65 7.11 -5.43 5.79
C LEU A 65 5.73 -4.81 5.97
N VAL A 66 5.32 -4.53 7.21
CA VAL A 66 4.08 -3.85 7.52
C VAL A 66 4.40 -2.72 8.49
N ALA A 67 4.17 -1.50 8.05
CA ALA A 67 4.26 -0.32 8.91
C ALA A 67 2.86 0.13 9.29
N LEU A 68 2.67 0.39 10.58
CA LEU A 68 1.39 0.75 11.18
C LEU A 68 1.45 2.17 11.72
N ASN A 69 0.28 2.80 11.85
CA ASN A 69 0.10 4.09 12.53
C ASN A 69 0.94 5.24 11.95
N LEU A 70 1.06 5.32 10.63
CA LEU A 70 1.86 6.36 9.96
C LEU A 70 1.00 7.55 9.55
N ASP A 71 1.57 8.76 9.56
CA ASP A 71 1.01 9.88 8.78
C ASP A 71 1.54 9.88 7.33
N ILE A 72 0.96 10.74 6.48
CA ILE A 72 1.30 10.79 5.06
C ILE A 72 2.76 11.18 4.78
N SER A 73 3.39 11.95 5.66
CA SER A 73 4.79 12.33 5.53
C SER A 73 5.70 11.12 5.80
N GLN A 74 5.42 10.37 6.86
CA GLN A 74 6.12 9.13 7.19
C GLN A 74 5.92 8.05 6.10
N VAL A 75 4.73 7.98 5.50
CA VAL A 75 4.48 7.07 4.36
C VAL A 75 5.38 7.39 3.17
N LYS A 76 5.56 8.68 2.83
CA LYS A 76 6.44 9.10 1.73
C LYS A 76 7.89 8.70 1.99
N GLU A 77 8.39 8.96 3.19
CA GLU A 77 9.76 8.61 3.57
C GLU A 77 9.99 7.09 3.53
N LEU A 78 9.09 6.32 4.16
CA LEU A 78 9.17 4.86 4.18
C LEU A 78 9.17 4.27 2.76
N ARG A 79 8.33 4.82 1.88
CA ARG A 79 8.30 4.40 0.48
C ARG A 79 9.61 4.70 -0.23
N SER A 80 10.16 5.91 -0.09
CA SER A 80 11.46 6.26 -0.69
C SER A 80 12.56 5.29 -0.23
N ARG A 81 12.58 4.97 1.07
CA ARG A 81 13.51 3.98 1.63
C ARG A 81 13.31 2.58 1.03
N TRP A 82 12.07 2.12 0.89
CA TRP A 82 11.78 0.81 0.29
C TRP A 82 12.14 0.75 -1.21
N VAL A 83 11.91 1.82 -1.95
CA VAL A 83 12.30 1.92 -3.37
C VAL A 83 13.82 1.92 -3.50
N ALA A 84 14.53 2.70 -2.69
CA ALA A 84 15.99 2.72 -2.66
C ALA A 84 16.56 1.33 -2.33
N ALA A 85 16.03 0.66 -1.30
CA ALA A 85 16.43 -0.70 -0.92
C ALA A 85 16.18 -1.72 -2.05
N ARG A 86 15.06 -1.59 -2.78
CA ARG A 86 14.77 -2.43 -3.95
C ARG A 86 15.76 -2.20 -5.10
N LEU A 87 16.20 -0.95 -5.28
CA LEU A 87 17.15 -0.55 -6.33
C LEU A 87 18.62 -0.70 -5.91
N GLN A 88 18.90 -1.15 -4.67
CA GLN A 88 20.25 -1.26 -4.09
C GLN A 88 21.03 0.08 -4.11
N LEU A 89 20.32 1.21 -4.02
CA LEU A 89 20.95 2.52 -3.98
C LEU A 89 21.51 2.79 -2.57
N PRO A 90 22.74 3.31 -2.45
CA PRO A 90 23.32 3.64 -1.14
C PRO A 90 22.52 4.75 -0.45
N PRO A 91 22.47 4.76 0.91
CA PRO A 91 21.87 5.88 1.62
C PRO A 91 22.67 7.16 1.34
N SER A 92 21.98 8.19 0.88
CA SER A 92 22.50 9.55 0.67
C SER A 92 22.61 10.32 1.98
#